data_AF-A0A9X1P3B9-F1
#
_entry.id   AF-A0A9X1P3B9-F1
#
_cell.length_a   1.000
_cell.length_b   1.000
_cell.length_c   1.000
_cell.angle_alpha   90.00
_cell.angle_beta   90.00
_cell.angle_gamma   90.00
#
_symmetry.space_group_name_H-M   'P 1'
#
loop_
_entity.id
_entity.type
_entity.pdbx_description
1 polymer ?
#
loop_
_entity_poly.entity_id
_entity_poly.type
_entity_poly.pdbx_seq_one_letter_code
_entity_poly.pdbx_strand_id
1 'polypeptide(L)'
;MPRLVREDLTKALLTQGPEADAFSPAERAMLNNILRLREVRVEDVMVPRADIRAVEITTTLGELMKQFEASGHSRMPVYGESLDDPRGMIHIRDVVGHITRVARPAKPSGNGAAARKPRAGLDLRQINLARKVEDLGIIRKVLFVPPSMLATDLMAKMQAARIQMALVIDEYGGTDGLVSLEDVIEMVVGNIEDEHDDEAPMIIERGDGIFYADARADLDEVKKVIGEDFDISEYEEEADTIGGLLFSELGRVPARGEVVQAVPGFEFQVLEADPRRVRRVRIIRFRQGEKRRRIVEGLADQA
;
A
#
# COMPACT_ATOMS: atom_id res chain seq x y z
N MET A 1 -15.56 0.16 24.11
CA MET A 1 -16.77 1.01 24.23
C MET A 1 -17.98 0.15 24.58
N PRO A 2 -18.87 0.58 25.49
CA PRO A 2 -20.15 -0.08 25.74
C PRO A 2 -21.01 -0.12 24.46
N ARG A 3 -21.85 -1.14 24.31
CA ARG A 3 -22.68 -1.35 23.10
C ARG A 3 -23.58 -0.14 22.77
N LEU A 4 -24.15 0.52 23.77
CA LEU A 4 -24.98 1.71 23.58
C LEU A 4 -24.21 2.87 22.94
N VAL A 5 -22.98 3.14 23.40
CA VAL A 5 -22.14 4.22 22.84
C VAL A 5 -21.79 3.96 21.38
N ARG A 6 -21.68 2.70 20.94
CA ARG A 6 -21.47 2.34 19.52
C ARG A 6 -22.71 2.66 18.70
N GLU A 7 -23.88 2.21 19.15
CA GLU A 7 -25.14 2.46 18.44
C GLU A 7 -25.44 3.97 18.35
N ASP A 8 -25.14 4.72 19.42
CA ASP A 8 -25.29 6.19 19.44
C ASP A 8 -24.28 6.90 18.53
N LEU A 9 -23.02 6.48 18.50
CA LEU A 9 -22.01 7.05 17.60
C LEU A 9 -22.30 6.72 16.13
N THR A 10 -22.73 5.49 15.85
CA THR A 10 -23.11 5.08 14.49
C THR A 10 -24.36 5.84 14.03
N LYS A 11 -25.34 6.04 14.92
CA LYS A 11 -26.51 6.90 14.63
C LYS A 11 -26.08 8.34 14.39
N ALA A 12 -25.22 8.92 15.23
CA ALA A 12 -24.72 10.28 15.06
C ALA A 12 -23.98 10.48 13.72
N LEU A 13 -23.21 9.49 13.28
CA LEU A 13 -22.55 9.50 11.97
C LEU A 13 -23.53 9.38 10.79
N LEU A 14 -24.67 8.72 10.98
CA LEU A 14 -25.72 8.53 9.96
C LEU A 14 -26.80 9.62 9.97
N THR A 15 -26.81 10.52 10.97
CA THR A 15 -27.84 11.56 11.11
C THR A 15 -27.54 12.72 10.16
N GLN A 16 -28.37 12.91 9.13
CA GLN A 16 -28.36 14.12 8.30
C GLN A 16 -29.22 15.21 8.98
N GLY A 17 -28.60 16.29 9.44
CA GLY A 17 -29.26 17.41 10.12
C GLY A 17 -28.28 18.54 10.49
N PRO A 18 -28.69 19.58 11.22
CA PRO A 18 -27.84 20.74 11.57
C PRO A 18 -26.60 20.39 12.42
N GLU A 19 -26.56 19.19 13.00
CA GLU A 19 -25.38 18.61 13.68
C GLU A 19 -24.39 17.93 12.71
N ALA A 20 -24.70 17.90 11.41
CA ALA A 20 -23.84 17.41 10.33
C ALA A 20 -22.65 18.36 10.02
N ASP A 21 -22.39 19.35 10.86
CA ASP A 21 -21.14 20.13 10.85
C ASP A 21 -20.20 19.75 12.01
N ALA A 22 -20.55 18.75 12.84
CA ALA A 22 -19.73 18.38 14.00
C ALA A 22 -18.41 17.65 13.66
N PHE A 23 -18.31 17.07 12.46
CA PHE A 23 -17.15 16.31 12.01
C PHE A 23 -16.89 16.56 10.53
N SER A 24 -15.61 16.71 10.15
CA SER A 24 -15.21 16.76 8.75
C SER A 24 -15.48 15.41 8.04
N PRO A 25 -15.56 15.39 6.69
CA PRO A 25 -15.64 14.14 5.94
C PRO A 25 -14.55 13.14 6.29
N ALA A 26 -13.29 13.60 6.43
CA ALA A 26 -12.18 12.75 6.86
C ALA A 26 -12.36 12.20 8.29
N GLU A 27 -12.81 13.02 9.23
CA GLU A 27 -13.09 12.57 10.60
C GLU A 27 -14.20 11.51 10.64
N ARG A 28 -15.26 11.67 9.84
CA ARG A 28 -16.31 10.64 9.71
C ARG A 28 -15.79 9.35 9.10
N ALA A 29 -14.96 9.45 8.07
CA ALA A 29 -14.34 8.29 7.44
C ALA A 29 -13.46 7.52 8.44
N MET A 30 -12.59 8.22 9.18
CA MET A 30 -11.77 7.62 10.23
C MET A 30 -12.62 6.97 11.32
N LEU A 31 -13.68 7.63 11.79
CA LEU A 31 -14.58 7.07 12.81
C LEU A 31 -15.28 5.79 12.30
N ASN A 32 -15.79 5.79 11.06
CA ASN A 32 -16.36 4.61 10.44
C ASN A 32 -15.33 3.46 10.33
N ASN A 33 -14.10 3.77 9.92
CA ASN A 33 -13.02 2.79 9.82
C ASN A 33 -12.65 2.19 11.19
N ILE A 34 -12.61 2.99 12.25
CA ILE A 34 -12.39 2.52 13.63
C ILE A 34 -13.49 1.53 14.04
N LEU A 35 -14.75 1.82 13.69
CA LEU A 35 -15.87 0.95 14.00
C LEU A 35 -15.79 -0.40 13.25
N ARG A 36 -15.23 -0.41 12.03
CA ARG A 36 -15.00 -1.62 11.23
C ARG A 36 -13.79 -2.42 11.70
N LEU A 37 -12.71 -1.76 12.13
CA LEU A 37 -11.46 -2.41 12.55
C LEU A 37 -11.68 -3.49 13.62
N ARG A 38 -12.70 -3.35 14.48
CA ARG A 38 -13.03 -4.34 15.51
C ARG A 38 -13.37 -5.73 14.97
N GLU A 39 -13.85 -5.82 13.73
CA GLU A 39 -14.26 -7.06 13.07
C GLU A 39 -13.20 -7.59 12.10
N VAL A 40 -12.14 -6.81 11.86
CA VAL A 40 -11.04 -7.13 10.94
C VAL A 40 -10.07 -8.10 11.61
N ARG A 41 -9.70 -9.15 10.89
CA ARG A 41 -8.71 -10.16 11.29
C ARG A 41 -7.34 -9.84 10.71
N VAL A 42 -6.31 -10.48 11.24
CA VAL A 42 -4.93 -10.34 10.74
C VAL A 42 -4.82 -10.77 9.28
N GLU A 43 -5.52 -11.84 8.89
CA GLU A 43 -5.57 -12.30 7.50
C GLU A 43 -6.14 -11.27 6.50
N ASP A 44 -7.02 -10.38 6.95
CA ASP A 44 -7.63 -9.35 6.11
C ASP A 44 -6.68 -8.18 5.81
N VAL A 45 -5.67 -7.97 6.66
CA VAL A 45 -4.74 -6.83 6.59
C VAL A 45 -3.31 -7.24 6.25
N MET A 46 -3.00 -8.54 6.26
CA MET A 46 -1.64 -9.00 6.03
C MET A 46 -1.20 -8.80 4.57
N VAL A 47 0.11 -8.59 4.42
CA VAL A 47 0.83 -8.80 3.17
C VAL A 47 0.87 -10.32 2.91
N PRO A 48 0.27 -10.81 1.81
CA PRO A 48 0.27 -12.23 1.49
C PRO A 48 1.68 -12.78 1.30
N ARG A 49 1.89 -14.07 1.58
CA ARG A 49 3.18 -14.77 1.42
C ARG A 49 3.90 -14.45 0.11
N ALA A 50 3.18 -14.42 -1.01
CA ALA A 50 3.75 -14.19 -2.35
C ALA A 50 4.37 -12.78 -2.51
N ASP A 51 3.89 -11.81 -1.73
CA ASP A 51 4.32 -10.42 -1.80
C ASP A 51 5.37 -10.06 -0.72
N ILE A 52 5.72 -11.01 0.15
CA ILE A 52 6.71 -10.79 1.20
C ILE A 52 8.09 -10.52 0.58
N ARG A 53 8.62 -9.33 0.85
CA ARG A 53 10.03 -8.99 0.60
C ARG A 53 10.87 -9.40 1.80
N ALA A 54 11.63 -10.49 1.67
CA ALA A 54 12.48 -11.02 2.73
C ALA A 54 13.90 -11.31 2.23
N VAL A 55 14.82 -11.51 3.16
CA VAL A 55 16.24 -11.75 2.89
C VAL A 55 16.70 -13.08 3.50
N GLU A 56 17.48 -13.84 2.75
CA GLU A 56 18.09 -15.08 3.25
C GLU A 56 19.20 -14.77 4.26
N ILE A 57 19.36 -15.60 5.28
CA ILE A 57 20.37 -15.41 6.34
C ILE A 57 21.81 -15.43 5.82
N THR A 58 22.04 -16.06 4.66
CA THR A 58 23.35 -16.13 4.01
C THR A 58 23.66 -14.94 3.11
N THR A 59 22.67 -14.05 2.88
CA THR A 59 22.82 -12.84 2.05
C THR A 59 23.94 -11.95 2.57
N THR A 60 24.71 -11.37 1.66
CA THR A 60 25.81 -10.46 2.03
C THR A 60 25.29 -9.09 2.45
N LEU A 61 26.06 -8.36 3.28
CA LEU A 61 25.73 -6.99 3.68
C LEU A 61 25.51 -6.07 2.46
N GLY A 62 26.31 -6.22 1.41
CA GLY A 62 26.16 -5.42 0.18
C GLY A 62 24.83 -5.68 -0.55
N GLU A 63 24.42 -6.94 -0.65
CA GLU A 63 23.12 -7.31 -1.25
C GLU A 63 21.95 -6.87 -0.37
N LEU A 64 22.05 -7.04 0.94
CA LEU A 64 21.06 -6.57 1.90
C LEU A 64 20.80 -5.07 1.73
N MET A 65 21.86 -4.26 1.60
CA MET A 65 21.73 -2.82 1.39
C MET A 65 20.99 -2.48 0.08
N LYS A 66 21.27 -3.22 -1.01
CA LYS A 66 20.55 -3.07 -2.28
C LYS A 66 19.07 -3.44 -2.15
N GLN A 67 18.75 -4.49 -1.40
CA GLN A 67 17.36 -4.91 -1.17
C GLN A 67 16.58 -3.86 -0.37
N PHE A 68 17.20 -3.27 0.67
CA PHE A 68 16.59 -2.15 1.40
C PHE A 68 16.34 -0.93 0.52
N GLU A 69 17.29 -0.58 -0.35
CA GLU A 69 17.14 0.54 -1.27
C GLU A 69 16.03 0.29 -2.30
N ALA A 70 16.02 -0.90 -2.92
CA ALA A 70 15.03 -1.24 -3.95
C ALA A 70 13.60 -1.39 -3.42
N SER A 71 13.43 -1.83 -2.17
CA SER A 71 12.11 -2.04 -1.57
C SER A 71 11.53 -0.81 -0.89
N GLY A 72 12.37 0.13 -0.45
CA GLY A 72 11.94 1.30 0.34
C GLY A 72 11.44 0.95 1.75
N HIS A 73 11.45 -0.32 2.17
CA HIS A 73 10.96 -0.73 3.48
C HIS A 73 11.96 -0.41 4.60
N SER A 74 11.45 -0.08 5.79
CA SER A 74 12.30 0.13 6.97
C SER A 74 12.76 -1.16 7.64
N ARG A 75 12.07 -2.28 7.37
CA ARG A 75 12.26 -3.59 8.00
C ARG A 75 12.12 -4.69 6.96
N MET A 76 12.89 -5.76 7.14
CA MET A 76 12.87 -6.92 6.25
C MET A 76 12.91 -8.21 7.08
N PRO A 77 12.00 -9.17 6.86
CA PRO A 77 12.10 -10.50 7.45
C PRO A 77 13.37 -11.21 7.00
N VAL A 78 13.97 -11.99 7.91
CA VAL A 78 15.12 -12.86 7.62
C VAL A 78 14.67 -14.30 7.70
N TYR A 79 14.97 -15.09 6.68
CA TYR A 79 14.66 -16.51 6.62
C TYR A 79 15.92 -17.37 6.42
N GLY A 80 15.84 -18.65 6.77
CA GLY A 80 16.90 -19.62 6.48
C GLY A 80 16.76 -20.20 5.08
N GLU A 81 16.33 -21.45 4.96
CA GLU A 81 16.19 -22.12 3.64
C GLU A 81 14.94 -21.68 2.88
N SER A 82 13.86 -21.35 3.60
CA SER A 82 12.58 -20.93 3.03
C SER A 82 11.86 -19.95 3.96
N LEU A 83 10.80 -19.32 3.48
CA LEU A 83 9.95 -18.46 4.31
C LEU A 83 9.30 -19.19 5.50
N ASP A 84 9.24 -20.53 5.49
CA ASP A 84 8.76 -21.34 6.61
C ASP A 84 9.82 -21.54 7.71
N ASP A 85 11.03 -21.03 7.49
CA ASP A 85 12.12 -21.01 8.47
C ASP A 85 12.51 -19.57 8.88
N PRO A 86 11.60 -18.83 9.55
CA PRO A 86 11.85 -17.45 9.93
C PRO A 86 12.91 -17.35 11.04
N ARG A 87 13.96 -16.57 10.78
CA ARG A 87 15.08 -16.33 11.72
C ARG A 87 14.93 -15.02 12.49
N GLY A 88 14.14 -14.09 11.97
CA GLY A 88 13.84 -12.83 12.62
C GLY A 88 13.58 -11.72 11.62
N MET A 89 14.03 -10.52 11.94
CA MET A 89 13.95 -9.34 11.08
C MET A 89 15.24 -8.53 11.13
N ILE A 90 15.48 -7.69 10.13
CA ILE A 90 16.50 -6.62 10.15
C ILE A 90 15.82 -5.27 9.98
N HIS A 91 16.24 -4.28 10.77
CA HIS A 91 15.83 -2.90 10.61
C HIS A 91 16.95 -2.14 9.90
N ILE A 92 16.61 -1.27 8.94
CA ILE A 92 17.60 -0.40 8.26
C ILE A 92 18.49 0.40 9.24
N ARG A 93 17.95 0.79 10.40
CA ARG A 93 18.71 1.49 11.44
C ARG A 93 19.84 0.65 12.02
N ASP A 94 19.69 -0.68 12.08
CA ASP A 94 20.74 -1.58 12.56
C ASP A 94 21.82 -1.81 11.51
N VAL A 95 21.46 -1.80 10.23
CA VAL A 95 22.43 -1.84 9.13
C VAL A 95 23.31 -0.59 9.17
N VAL A 96 22.69 0.60 9.26
CA VAL A 96 23.42 1.88 9.42
C VAL A 96 24.22 1.90 10.72
N GLY A 97 23.65 1.41 11.83
CA GLY A 97 24.31 1.30 13.12
C GLY A 97 25.54 0.37 13.08
N HIS A 98 25.46 -0.74 12.35
CA HIS A 98 26.58 -1.65 12.12
C HIS A 98 27.68 -0.97 11.31
N ILE A 99 27.33 -0.38 10.17
CA ILE A 99 28.25 0.35 9.29
C ILE A 99 28.99 1.46 10.06
N THR A 100 28.26 2.29 10.79
CA THR A 100 28.86 3.39 11.55
C THR A 100 29.73 2.90 12.70
N ARG A 101 29.37 1.79 13.37
CA ARG A 101 30.20 1.19 14.43
C ARG A 101 31.50 0.61 13.87
N VAL A 102 31.46 -0.04 12.72
CA VAL A 102 32.66 -0.62 12.07
C VAL A 102 33.54 0.47 11.47
N ALA A 103 32.95 1.51 10.87
CA ALA A 103 33.68 2.61 10.25
C ALA A 103 34.24 3.64 11.25
N ARG A 104 33.90 3.56 12.53
CA ARG A 104 34.45 4.47 13.55
C ARG A 104 35.93 4.16 13.76
N PRO A 105 36.83 5.14 13.58
CA PRO A 105 38.24 4.93 13.89
C PRO A 105 38.41 4.60 15.37
N ALA A 106 39.31 3.67 15.69
CA ALA A 106 39.65 3.36 17.07
C ALA A 106 40.07 4.64 17.82
N LYS A 107 39.70 4.76 19.10
CA LYS A 107 40.20 5.85 19.95
C LYS A 107 41.73 5.86 19.87
N PRO A 108 42.36 7.04 19.71
CA PRO A 108 43.81 7.11 19.63
C PRO A 108 44.40 6.68 20.97
N SER A 109 44.97 5.47 21.02
CA SER A 109 45.82 5.03 22.13
C SER A 109 47.27 5.35 21.78
N GLY A 110 47.80 6.42 22.36
CA GLY A 110 49.24 6.66 22.43
C GLY A 110 49.93 7.27 21.19
N ASN A 111 51.04 7.94 21.46
CA ASN A 111 51.92 8.68 20.54
C ASN A 111 52.41 7.81 19.37
N GLY A 112 51.66 7.79 18.27
CA GLY A 112 52.03 7.11 17.04
C GLY A 112 51.61 7.95 15.83
N ALA A 113 52.47 7.96 14.81
CA ALA A 113 52.48 8.83 13.65
C ALA A 113 51.10 9.17 13.05
N ALA A 114 50.99 10.41 12.54
CA ALA A 114 49.80 11.02 11.96
C ALA A 114 49.24 10.24 10.75
N ALA A 115 48.54 9.14 11.00
CA ALA A 115 47.63 8.55 10.03
C ALA A 115 46.57 9.61 9.71
N ARG A 116 46.45 9.92 8.42
CA ARG A 116 45.58 10.97 7.88
C ARG A 116 44.14 10.68 8.33
N LYS A 117 43.67 11.41 9.35
CA LYS A 117 42.31 11.24 9.88
C LYS A 117 41.29 11.40 8.74
N PRO A 118 40.31 10.50 8.59
CA PRO A 118 39.26 10.69 7.61
C PRO A 118 38.53 12.00 7.93
N ARG A 119 38.36 12.86 6.90
CA ARG A 119 37.78 14.21 7.05
C ARG A 119 36.38 14.21 7.69
N ALA A 120 35.63 13.12 7.52
CA ALA A 120 34.27 12.96 8.01
C ALA A 120 34.14 12.09 9.29
N GLY A 121 35.25 11.65 9.89
CA GLY A 121 35.21 10.84 11.12
C GLY A 121 34.73 9.38 10.96
N LEU A 122 34.49 8.92 9.73
CA LEU A 122 34.17 7.53 9.39
C LEU A 122 35.12 7.04 8.29
N ASP A 123 35.60 5.80 8.43
CA ASP A 123 36.42 5.10 7.44
C ASP A 123 35.65 3.92 6.84
N LEU A 124 34.91 4.18 5.75
CA LEU A 124 34.09 3.17 5.08
C LEU A 124 34.91 2.04 4.43
N ARG A 125 36.22 2.22 4.24
CA ARG A 125 37.11 1.17 3.69
C ARG A 125 37.23 -0.03 4.63
N GLN A 126 36.87 0.15 5.90
CA GLN A 126 36.88 -0.91 6.91
C GLN A 126 35.65 -1.83 6.83
N ILE A 127 34.65 -1.46 6.02
CA ILE A 127 33.40 -2.23 5.91
C ILE A 127 33.60 -3.38 4.94
N ASN A 128 33.40 -4.60 5.43
CA ASN A 128 33.36 -5.79 4.58
C ASN A 128 31.92 -6.05 4.11
N LEU A 129 31.61 -5.69 2.88
CA LEU A 129 30.28 -5.90 2.27
C LEU A 129 29.98 -7.38 1.96
N ALA A 130 31.00 -8.25 1.92
CA ALA A 130 30.82 -9.69 1.67
C ALA A 130 30.47 -10.48 2.94
N ARG A 131 30.44 -9.84 4.11
CA ARG A 131 30.04 -10.49 5.36
C ARG A 131 28.55 -10.81 5.31
N LYS A 132 28.17 -12.02 5.74
CA LYS A 132 26.81 -12.53 5.70
C LYS A 132 25.96 -11.96 6.83
N VAL A 133 24.64 -11.91 6.61
CA VAL A 133 23.64 -11.43 7.57
C VAL A 133 23.72 -12.13 8.93
N GLU A 134 23.89 -13.46 8.97
CA GLU A 134 24.08 -14.23 10.21
C GLU A 134 25.20 -13.69 11.10
N ASP A 135 26.30 -13.22 10.50
CA ASP A 135 27.50 -12.81 11.20
C ASP A 135 27.46 -11.36 11.71
N LEU A 136 26.46 -10.57 11.30
CA LEU A 136 26.41 -9.13 11.59
C LEU A 136 25.92 -8.81 13.00
N GLY A 137 25.19 -9.74 13.64
CA GLY A 137 24.59 -9.57 14.95
C GLY A 137 23.52 -8.47 14.99
N ILE A 138 22.81 -8.27 13.87
CA ILE A 138 21.76 -7.24 13.71
C ILE A 138 20.35 -7.81 13.54
N ILE A 139 20.21 -9.14 13.57
CA ILE A 139 18.92 -9.81 13.49
C ILE A 139 18.18 -9.60 14.82
N ARG A 140 16.97 -9.04 14.75
CA ARG A 140 16.08 -8.92 15.92
C ARG A 140 14.99 -9.98 15.85
N LYS A 141 14.40 -10.25 17.01
CA LYS A 141 13.23 -11.11 17.12
C LYS A 141 12.02 -10.47 16.42
N VAL A 142 11.18 -11.32 15.83
CA VAL A 142 9.90 -10.95 15.24
C VAL A 142 8.77 -11.58 16.05
N LEU A 143 7.61 -10.93 16.07
CA LEU A 143 6.40 -11.47 16.71
C LEU A 143 5.72 -12.47 15.78
N PHE A 144 5.19 -13.56 16.31
CA PHE A 144 4.38 -14.53 15.55
C PHE A 144 2.92 -14.45 16.00
N VAL A 145 2.01 -14.45 15.03
CA VAL A 145 0.57 -14.36 15.28
C VAL A 145 -0.22 -15.28 14.34
N PRO A 146 -1.38 -15.82 14.78
CA PRO A 146 -2.25 -16.60 13.91
C PRO A 146 -3.10 -15.69 13.00
N PRO A 147 -3.51 -16.15 11.80
CA PRO A 147 -4.32 -15.38 10.84
C PRO A 147 -5.68 -14.94 11.42
N SER A 148 -6.28 -15.78 12.27
CA SER A 148 -7.59 -15.55 12.87
C SER A 148 -7.63 -14.51 14.00
N MET A 149 -6.47 -14.02 14.46
CA MET A 149 -6.37 -12.97 15.48
C MET A 149 -7.06 -11.68 15.01
N LEU A 150 -7.67 -10.91 15.92
CA LEU A 150 -8.20 -9.59 15.59
C LEU A 150 -7.07 -8.58 15.39
N ALA A 151 -7.20 -7.72 14.38
CA ALA A 151 -6.24 -6.66 14.09
C ALA A 151 -6.06 -5.70 15.28
N THR A 152 -7.12 -5.44 16.06
CA THR A 152 -7.05 -4.64 17.30
C THR A 152 -6.20 -5.27 18.39
N ASP A 153 -6.26 -6.59 18.52
CA ASP A 153 -5.49 -7.33 19.53
C ASP A 153 -4.01 -7.41 19.12
N LEU A 154 -3.75 -7.61 17.83
CA LEU A 154 -2.42 -7.50 17.25
C LEU A 154 -1.83 -6.12 17.51
N MET A 155 -2.57 -5.04 17.19
CA MET A 155 -2.14 -3.65 17.42
C MET A 155 -1.76 -3.42 18.87
N ALA A 156 -2.60 -3.85 19.83
CA ALA A 156 -2.32 -3.72 21.26
C ALA A 156 -1.05 -4.50 21.68
N LYS A 157 -0.86 -5.72 21.17
CA LYS A 157 0.35 -6.52 21.42
C LYS A 157 1.60 -5.86 20.86
N MET A 158 1.54 -5.36 19.64
CA MET A 158 2.63 -4.65 18.95
C MET A 158 3.02 -3.36 19.70
N GLN A 159 2.04 -2.57 20.15
CA GLN A 159 2.26 -1.38 20.96
C GLN A 159 2.91 -1.71 22.31
N ALA A 160 2.40 -2.71 23.03
CA ALA A 160 2.93 -3.12 24.33
C ALA A 160 4.36 -3.65 24.24
N ALA A 161 4.64 -4.48 23.22
CA ALA A 161 5.97 -5.05 22.99
C ALA A 161 6.93 -4.06 22.30
N ARG A 162 6.44 -2.89 21.83
CA ARG A 162 7.16 -1.94 20.96
C ARG A 162 7.75 -2.62 19.72
N ILE A 163 6.98 -3.52 19.13
CA ILE A 163 7.30 -4.25 17.89
C ILE A 163 6.42 -3.69 16.78
N GLN A 164 6.98 -3.46 15.59
CA GLN A 164 6.26 -2.87 14.45
C GLN A 164 6.07 -3.85 13.28
N MET A 165 6.41 -5.12 13.47
CA MET A 165 6.28 -6.17 12.45
C MET A 165 5.97 -7.52 13.12
N ALA A 166 5.03 -8.26 12.55
CA ALA A 166 4.71 -9.62 12.96
C ALA A 166 4.58 -10.54 11.73
N LEU A 167 5.06 -11.78 11.86
CA LEU A 167 4.83 -12.84 10.88
C LEU A 167 3.55 -13.58 11.22
N VAL A 168 2.74 -13.83 10.19
CA VAL A 168 1.51 -14.59 10.28
C VAL A 168 1.84 -16.04 9.99
N ILE A 169 1.54 -16.92 10.94
CA ILE A 169 1.88 -18.33 10.90
C ILE A 169 0.60 -19.17 10.93
N ASP A 170 0.52 -20.16 10.03
CA ASP A 170 -0.57 -21.12 9.94
C ASP A 170 -0.50 -22.18 11.06
N GLU A 171 -1.46 -23.12 11.08
CA GLU A 171 -1.53 -24.20 12.06
C GLU A 171 -0.40 -25.24 11.93
N TYR A 172 0.28 -25.27 10.80
CA TYR A 172 1.37 -26.19 10.48
C TYR A 172 2.75 -25.58 10.73
N GLY A 173 2.81 -24.30 11.11
CA GLY A 173 4.05 -23.55 11.34
C GLY A 173 4.60 -22.86 10.08
N GLY A 174 3.87 -22.90 8.97
CA GLY A 174 4.21 -22.21 7.73
C GLY A 174 3.89 -20.71 7.79
N THR A 175 4.61 -19.92 7.00
CA THR A 175 4.37 -18.47 6.91
C THR A 175 3.26 -18.18 5.90
N ASP A 176 2.13 -17.67 6.37
CA ASP A 176 0.99 -17.23 5.54
C ASP A 176 1.15 -15.78 5.07
N GLY A 177 1.83 -14.96 5.86
CA GLY A 177 1.89 -13.54 5.62
C GLY A 177 2.76 -12.75 6.58
N LEU A 178 2.75 -11.45 6.38
CA LEU A 178 3.46 -10.46 7.19
C LEU A 178 2.49 -9.31 7.49
N VAL A 179 2.52 -8.75 8.68
CA VAL A 179 1.72 -7.58 9.03
C VAL A 179 2.56 -6.58 9.80
N SER A 180 2.44 -5.32 9.42
CA SER A 180 3.08 -4.19 10.10
C SER A 180 2.06 -3.41 10.94
N LEU A 181 2.56 -2.63 11.90
CA LEU A 181 1.68 -1.76 12.68
C LEU A 181 1.10 -0.65 11.78
N GLU A 182 1.89 -0.21 10.81
CA GLU A 182 1.51 0.76 9.79
C GLU A 182 0.34 0.26 8.93
N ASP A 183 0.34 -1.02 8.52
CA ASP A 183 -0.78 -1.62 7.75
C ASP A 183 -2.10 -1.60 8.54
N VAL A 184 -2.03 -1.89 9.85
CA VAL A 184 -3.22 -1.85 10.73
C VAL A 184 -3.71 -0.42 10.95
N ILE A 185 -2.80 0.56 11.03
CA ILE A 185 -3.15 1.97 11.17
C ILE A 185 -3.73 2.54 9.87
N GLU A 186 -3.21 2.12 8.70
CA GLU A 186 -3.71 2.51 7.38
C GLU A 186 -5.20 2.18 7.24
N MET A 187 -5.66 1.06 7.81
CA MET A 187 -7.09 0.71 7.82
C MET A 187 -7.97 1.74 8.53
N VAL A 188 -7.46 2.41 9.57
CA VAL A 188 -8.18 3.43 10.33
C VAL A 188 -8.09 4.78 9.65
N VAL A 189 -6.85 5.17 9.38
CA VAL A 189 -6.48 6.51 8.96
C VAL A 189 -6.74 6.72 7.46
N GLY A 190 -6.76 5.64 6.68
CA GLY A 190 -6.73 5.68 5.23
C GLY A 190 -5.36 6.14 4.71
N ASN A 191 -5.24 6.25 3.39
CA ASN A 191 -4.23 7.16 2.84
C ASN A 191 -4.69 8.56 3.25
N ILE A 192 -4.02 9.20 4.20
CA ILE A 192 -4.19 10.65 4.37
C ILE A 192 -3.66 11.27 3.08
N GLU A 193 -4.55 11.48 2.13
CA GLU A 193 -4.39 12.57 1.19
C GLU A 193 -4.73 13.80 2.00
N ASP A 194 -3.71 14.64 2.16
CA ASP A 194 -3.80 15.88 2.88
C ASP A 194 -4.96 16.70 2.29
N GLU A 195 -5.91 17.11 3.12
CA GLU A 195 -6.92 18.10 2.74
C GLU A 195 -6.27 19.49 2.47
N HIS A 196 -4.93 19.57 2.47
CA HIS A 196 -4.12 20.70 2.03
C HIS A 196 -3.31 20.47 0.74
N ASP A 197 -3.52 19.39 -0.01
CA ASP A 197 -3.06 19.31 -1.40
C ASP A 197 -4.17 19.82 -2.34
N ASP A 198 -4.34 21.14 -2.39
CA ASP A 198 -4.95 21.76 -3.57
C ASP A 198 -4.01 21.54 -4.78
N GLU A 199 -4.61 21.07 -5.88
CA GLU A 199 -4.11 21.03 -7.27
C GLU A 199 -3.50 19.73 -7.81
N ALA A 200 -4.26 18.64 -7.77
CA ALA A 200 -4.41 17.83 -8.98
C ALA A 200 -5.88 17.44 -9.17
N PRO A 201 -6.55 17.87 -10.27
CA PRO A 201 -7.89 17.41 -10.56
C PRO A 201 -7.90 15.88 -10.63
N MET A 202 -8.79 15.22 -9.87
CA MET A 202 -8.96 13.77 -9.90
C MET A 202 -9.35 13.25 -11.30
N ILE A 203 -9.80 14.15 -12.18
CA ILE A 203 -10.03 13.92 -13.61
C ILE A 203 -9.49 15.09 -14.43
N ILE A 204 -8.63 14.79 -15.40
CA ILE A 204 -8.04 15.77 -16.31
C ILE A 204 -8.46 15.44 -17.74
N GLU A 205 -9.16 16.36 -18.40
CA GLU A 205 -9.39 16.29 -19.84
C GLU A 205 -8.09 16.63 -20.58
N ARG A 206 -7.66 15.74 -21.49
CA ARG A 206 -6.48 15.95 -22.35
C ARG A 206 -6.85 16.30 -23.80
N GLY A 207 -8.13 16.55 -24.07
CA GLY A 207 -8.68 16.88 -25.38
C GLY A 207 -9.23 15.64 -26.12
N ASP A 208 -10.01 15.88 -27.18
CA ASP A 208 -10.59 14.85 -28.06
C ASP A 208 -11.45 13.79 -27.34
N GLY A 209 -12.10 14.15 -26.23
CA GLY A 209 -12.92 13.22 -25.45
C GLY A 209 -12.12 12.19 -24.65
N ILE A 210 -10.83 12.47 -24.40
CA ILE A 210 -9.95 11.64 -23.58
C ILE A 210 -9.79 12.28 -22.20
N PHE A 211 -10.09 11.51 -21.17
CA PHE A 211 -9.95 11.91 -19.78
C PHE A 211 -9.01 10.96 -19.06
N TYR A 212 -8.19 11.50 -18.16
CA TYR A 212 -7.35 10.72 -17.25
C TYR A 212 -7.89 10.92 -15.86
N ALA A 213 -8.24 9.83 -15.17
CA ALA A 213 -8.84 9.91 -13.85
C ALA A 213 -8.16 8.95 -12.85
N ASP A 214 -8.11 9.38 -11.59
CA ASP A 214 -7.92 8.48 -10.46
C ASP A 214 -9.17 7.60 -10.33
N ALA A 215 -8.99 6.31 -10.08
CA ALA A 215 -10.11 5.39 -9.95
C ALA A 215 -10.97 5.67 -8.70
N ARG A 216 -10.47 6.47 -7.76
CA ARG A 216 -11.21 6.97 -6.59
C ARG A 216 -12.08 8.19 -6.88
N ALA A 217 -11.98 8.77 -8.08
CA ALA A 217 -12.83 9.88 -8.45
C ALA A 217 -14.31 9.47 -8.30
N ASP A 218 -15.05 10.34 -7.62
CA ASP A 218 -16.48 10.20 -7.37
C ASP A 218 -17.24 10.27 -8.71
N LEU A 219 -18.20 9.36 -8.90
CA LEU A 219 -18.91 9.27 -10.18
C LEU A 219 -19.74 10.52 -10.50
N ASP A 220 -20.28 11.22 -9.50
CA ASP A 220 -21.00 12.48 -9.70
C ASP A 220 -20.05 13.61 -10.13
N GLU A 221 -18.83 13.64 -9.59
CA GLU A 221 -17.79 14.57 -10.02
C GLU A 221 -17.31 14.30 -11.44
N VAL A 222 -17.12 13.01 -11.76
CA VAL A 222 -16.73 12.57 -13.11
C VAL A 222 -17.82 12.93 -14.13
N LYS A 223 -19.10 12.73 -13.78
CA LYS A 223 -20.25 13.14 -14.59
C LYS A 223 -20.28 14.65 -14.82
N LYS A 224 -20.00 15.46 -13.80
CA LYS A 224 -19.91 16.93 -13.95
C LYS A 224 -18.81 17.37 -14.93
N VAL A 225 -17.69 16.65 -14.97
CA VAL A 225 -16.54 16.98 -15.85
C VAL A 225 -16.73 16.46 -17.27
N ILE A 226 -17.24 15.23 -17.43
CA ILE A 226 -17.45 14.61 -18.75
C ILE A 226 -18.71 15.14 -19.46
N GLY A 227 -19.73 15.48 -18.67
CA GLY A 227 -21.04 15.97 -19.12
C GLY A 227 -22.16 14.92 -19.04
N GLU A 228 -23.38 15.38 -19.31
CA GLU A 228 -24.65 14.62 -19.19
C GLU A 228 -24.72 13.32 -20.01
N ASP A 229 -23.83 13.14 -20.99
CA ASP A 229 -23.77 11.92 -21.80
C ASP A 229 -23.15 10.73 -21.03
N PHE A 230 -22.49 10.99 -19.89
CA PHE A 230 -21.96 9.97 -18.99
C PHE A 230 -23.08 9.44 -18.08
N ASP A 231 -23.90 8.55 -18.64
CA ASP A 231 -25.06 7.97 -17.96
C ASP A 231 -24.65 6.81 -17.03
N ILE A 232 -24.69 7.08 -15.73
CA ILE A 232 -24.35 6.14 -14.65
C ILE A 232 -25.59 5.72 -13.84
N SER A 233 -26.80 6.06 -14.30
CA SER A 233 -28.05 5.84 -13.54
C SER A 233 -28.29 4.38 -13.14
N GLU A 234 -27.78 3.41 -13.91
CA GLU A 234 -27.87 1.98 -13.59
C GLU A 234 -26.94 1.57 -12.44
N TYR A 235 -25.94 2.39 -12.11
CA TYR A 235 -24.87 2.07 -11.16
C TYR A 235 -24.82 3.01 -9.94
N GLU A 236 -25.68 4.04 -9.87
CA GLU A 236 -25.72 5.02 -8.76
C GLU A 236 -25.96 4.36 -7.38
N GLU A 237 -26.63 3.21 -7.33
CA GLU A 237 -26.87 2.47 -6.07
C GLU A 237 -25.78 1.41 -5.77
N GLU A 238 -24.93 1.09 -6.75
CA GLU A 238 -23.97 -0.03 -6.67
C GLU A 238 -22.51 0.43 -6.53
N ALA A 239 -22.20 1.65 -6.99
CA ALA A 239 -20.85 2.19 -6.97
C ALA A 239 -20.83 3.70 -6.79
N ASP A 240 -19.98 4.17 -5.88
CA ASP A 240 -19.74 5.61 -5.67
C ASP A 240 -18.55 6.15 -6.49
N THR A 241 -17.68 5.26 -6.99
CA THR A 241 -16.40 5.62 -7.64
C THR A 241 -16.19 4.91 -8.98
N ILE A 242 -15.30 5.44 -9.82
CA ILE A 242 -14.89 4.77 -11.09
C ILE A 242 -14.42 3.33 -10.84
N GLY A 243 -13.59 3.12 -9.81
CA GLY A 243 -13.09 1.79 -9.46
C GLY A 243 -14.21 0.83 -9.07
N GLY A 244 -15.19 1.32 -8.31
CA GLY A 244 -16.41 0.60 -7.97
C GLY A 244 -17.24 0.24 -9.20
N LEU A 245 -17.43 1.19 -10.11
CA LEU A 245 -18.16 0.99 -11.37
C LEU A 245 -17.53 -0.12 -12.22
N LEU A 246 -16.19 -0.08 -12.40
CA LEU A 246 -15.47 -1.10 -13.15
C LEU A 246 -15.53 -2.49 -12.48
N PHE A 247 -15.56 -2.52 -11.15
CA PHE A 247 -15.72 -3.77 -10.40
C PHE A 247 -17.15 -4.30 -10.50
N SER A 248 -18.17 -3.46 -10.39
CA SER A 248 -19.58 -3.88 -10.48
C SER A 248 -19.87 -4.49 -11.85
N GLU A 249 -19.36 -3.86 -12.91
CA GLU A 249 -19.51 -4.35 -14.28
C GLU A 249 -18.81 -5.70 -14.52
N LEU A 250 -17.58 -5.88 -14.00
CA LEU A 250 -16.78 -7.07 -14.30
C LEU A 250 -16.89 -8.19 -13.25
N GLY A 251 -17.43 -7.91 -12.08
CA GLY A 251 -17.40 -8.79 -10.91
C GLY A 251 -15.99 -9.09 -10.37
N ARG A 252 -14.96 -8.37 -10.86
CA ARG A 252 -13.55 -8.51 -10.46
C ARG A 252 -12.78 -7.21 -10.74
N VAL A 253 -11.59 -7.09 -10.16
CA VAL A 253 -10.67 -5.99 -10.45
C VAL A 253 -10.00 -6.23 -11.82
N PRO A 254 -10.13 -5.30 -12.79
CA PRO A 254 -9.45 -5.41 -14.08
C PRO A 254 -7.94 -5.18 -13.98
N ALA A 255 -7.18 -5.88 -14.82
CA ALA A 255 -5.73 -5.79 -14.83
C ALA A 255 -5.24 -4.57 -15.63
N ARG A 256 -3.99 -4.17 -15.40
CA ARG A 256 -3.35 -3.10 -16.19
C ARG A 256 -3.38 -3.41 -17.69
N GLY A 257 -3.82 -2.43 -18.48
CA GLY A 257 -3.96 -2.52 -19.93
C GLY A 257 -5.30 -3.06 -20.40
N GLU A 258 -6.13 -3.58 -19.50
CA GLU A 258 -7.48 -4.04 -19.80
C GLU A 258 -8.38 -2.85 -20.19
N VAL A 259 -9.25 -3.06 -21.18
CA VAL A 259 -10.22 -2.07 -21.66
C VAL A 259 -11.62 -2.58 -21.36
N VAL A 260 -12.40 -1.76 -20.68
CA VAL A 260 -13.72 -2.10 -20.15
C VAL A 260 -14.74 -1.10 -20.67
N GLN A 261 -15.87 -1.59 -21.15
CA GLN A 261 -16.97 -0.74 -21.59
C GLN A 261 -18.09 -0.78 -20.54
N ALA A 262 -17.88 -0.07 -19.42
CA ALA A 262 -18.85 -0.04 -18.32
C ALA A 262 -20.00 0.95 -18.54
N VAL A 263 -19.79 2.00 -19.36
CA VAL A 263 -20.82 3.01 -19.65
C VAL A 263 -21.04 3.10 -21.16
N PRO A 264 -22.29 3.12 -21.66
CA PRO A 264 -22.57 3.30 -23.08
C PRO A 264 -21.89 4.55 -23.65
N GLY A 265 -21.07 4.37 -24.69
CA GLY A 265 -20.36 5.48 -25.34
C GLY A 265 -19.00 5.83 -24.74
N PHE A 266 -18.56 5.12 -23.70
CA PHE A 266 -17.25 5.31 -23.06
C PHE A 266 -16.48 4.01 -22.92
N GLU A 267 -15.18 4.04 -23.20
CA GLU A 267 -14.24 2.98 -22.87
C GLU A 267 -13.32 3.42 -21.74
N PHE A 268 -13.09 2.51 -20.79
CA PHE A 268 -12.18 2.69 -19.67
C PHE A 268 -10.97 1.79 -19.87
N GLN A 269 -9.81 2.39 -20.12
CA GLN A 269 -8.54 1.68 -20.18
C GLN A 269 -7.84 1.79 -18.83
N VAL A 270 -7.53 0.64 -18.22
CA VAL A 270 -6.80 0.59 -16.95
C VAL A 270 -5.33 0.92 -17.19
N LEU A 271 -4.86 2.03 -16.63
CA LEU A 271 -3.46 2.45 -16.74
C LEU A 271 -2.60 1.85 -15.62
N GLU A 272 -3.16 1.81 -14.41
CA GLU A 272 -2.55 1.20 -13.22
C GLU A 272 -3.62 0.51 -12.38
N ALA A 273 -3.33 -0.71 -11.96
CA ALA A 273 -4.13 -1.49 -11.03
C ALA A 273 -3.22 -2.44 -10.23
N ASP A 274 -3.65 -2.75 -9.02
CA ASP A 274 -3.13 -3.86 -8.21
C ASP A 274 -4.21 -4.97 -8.13
N PRO A 275 -3.92 -6.16 -7.58
CA PRO A 275 -4.90 -7.26 -7.51
C PRO A 275 -6.18 -6.93 -6.72
N ARG A 276 -6.17 -5.86 -5.91
CA ARG A 276 -7.27 -5.48 -5.03
C ARG A 276 -8.03 -4.26 -5.52
N ARG A 277 -7.43 -3.38 -6.34
CA ARG A 277 -8.09 -2.17 -6.85
C ARG A 277 -7.43 -1.58 -8.10
N VAL A 278 -8.24 -0.86 -8.88
CA VAL A 278 -7.77 0.03 -9.94
C VAL A 278 -7.25 1.33 -9.30
N ARG A 279 -6.17 1.90 -9.85
CA ARG A 279 -5.58 3.17 -9.39
C ARG A 279 -5.78 4.30 -10.38
N ARG A 280 -5.50 4.06 -11.66
CA ARG A 280 -5.64 5.08 -12.71
C ARG A 280 -6.31 4.51 -13.94
N VAL A 281 -7.22 5.30 -14.50
CA VAL A 281 -7.93 4.96 -15.72
C VAL A 281 -7.78 6.07 -16.76
N ARG A 282 -7.88 5.65 -18.01
CA ARG A 282 -8.08 6.54 -19.14
C ARG A 282 -9.49 6.30 -19.68
N ILE A 283 -10.31 7.32 -19.68
CA ILE A 283 -11.68 7.28 -20.19
C ILE A 283 -11.68 7.87 -21.60
N ILE A 284 -12.27 7.17 -22.56
CA ILE A 284 -12.34 7.57 -23.96
C ILE A 284 -13.80 7.66 -24.35
N ARG A 285 -14.23 8.85 -24.73
CA ARG A 285 -15.58 9.12 -25.24
C ARG A 285 -15.66 8.86 -26.74
N PHE A 286 -16.59 8.02 -27.18
CA PHE A 286 -16.88 7.84 -28.59
C PHE A 286 -18.00 8.77 -29.05
N ARG A 287 -17.73 9.60 -30.05
CA ARG A 287 -18.83 10.21 -30.82
C ARG A 287 -19.45 9.15 -31.72
N GLN A 288 -20.77 9.10 -31.81
CA GLN A 288 -21.55 8.11 -32.60
C GLN A 288 -21.20 8.03 -34.11
N GLY A 289 -20.23 8.80 -34.62
CA GLY A 289 -19.70 8.70 -35.98
C GLY A 289 -18.48 7.78 -36.18
N GLU A 290 -17.74 7.41 -35.13
CA GLU A 290 -16.46 6.66 -35.28
C GLU A 290 -16.61 5.14 -35.33
N LYS A 291 -17.76 4.59 -34.90
CA LYS A 291 -18.11 3.17 -35.08
C LYS A 291 -18.06 2.73 -36.55
N ARG A 292 -18.26 3.65 -37.52
CA ARG A 292 -18.17 3.35 -38.95
C ARG A 292 -16.73 3.25 -39.49
N ARG A 293 -15.73 3.90 -38.89
CA ARG A 293 -14.34 3.87 -39.40
C ARG A 293 -13.60 2.58 -39.02
N ARG A 294 -13.70 2.13 -37.76
CA ARG A 294 -13.03 0.89 -37.33
C ARG A 294 -13.61 -0.38 -37.95
N ILE A 295 -14.91 -0.41 -38.28
CA ILE A 295 -15.51 -1.54 -39.00
C ILE A 295 -14.99 -1.60 -40.45
N VAL A 296 -14.75 -0.45 -41.10
CA VAL A 296 -14.21 -0.41 -42.47
C VAL A 296 -12.72 -0.73 -42.51
N GLU A 297 -11.92 -0.27 -41.54
CA GLU A 297 -10.49 -0.60 -41.44
C GLU A 297 -10.26 -2.08 -41.07
N GLY A 298 -11.08 -2.68 -40.20
CA GLY A 298 -10.99 -4.12 -39.88
C GLY A 298 -11.42 -5.07 -41.01
N LEU A 299 -12.16 -4.57 -42.01
CA LEU A 299 -12.54 -5.33 -43.22
C LEU A 299 -11.53 -5.18 -44.37
N ALA A 300 -10.66 -4.17 -44.34
CA ALA A 300 -9.63 -3.96 -45.36
C ALA A 300 -8.36 -4.81 -45.13
N ASP A 301 -8.09 -5.24 -43.88
CA ASP A 301 -6.96 -6.10 -43.53
C ASP A 301 -7.24 -7.61 -43.70
N GLN A 302 -8.41 -7.99 -44.24
CA GLN A 302 -8.76 -9.39 -44.55
C GLN A 302 -9.14 -9.63 -46.02
N ALA A 303 -8.77 -8.73 -46.93
CA ALA A 303 -8.97 -8.89 -48.37
C ALA A 303 -7.64 -9.01 -49.14
#